data_AF-R1CNY1-F1
#
_entry.id   AF-R1CNY1-F1
#
_cell.length_a   1.000
_cell.length_b   1.000
_cell.length_c   1.000
_cell.angle_alpha   90.00
_cell.angle_beta   90.00
_cell.angle_gamma   90.00
#
_symmetry.space_group_name_H-M   'P 1'
#
loop_
_entity.id
_entity.type
_entity.pdbx_description
1 polymer ?
#
loop_
_entity_poly.entity_id
_entity_poly.type
_entity_poly.pdbx_seq_one_letter_code
_entity_poly.pdbx_strand_id
1 'polypeptide(L)'
;MARQRAGSCPSPRAGASYGSDTEPDAASVGASSVGSSVRAASPRAFLSRTLGAPVRGLQSVRARAVTKFDQTHDEILDRQVSRIIATAGGVAKESAKAAYMPPRVAGFVDGVMTRMWEEVGEELKSGIMASYGRTDKKHRELRLSQWAKAPPLQLDNIPAWVRAKVLYATQPADATIWKVTQDPVNASILAIKLLPFFGVNVLIFAYLFANIDRKDEYQLVQFILSFKGFQFITALSLAVKGALKFYYCLNQGAIDPTGGDQFDIARCSLVTMGGYSAYIYSLELLRCALLFTAAHLLASGKAYAGGLGEVRAHSL
;
A
#
# COMPACT_ATOMS: atom_id res chain seq x y z
N MET A 1 43.83 -35.58 -13.51
CA MET A 1 43.41 -36.49 -12.40
C MET A 1 42.20 -35.85 -11.74
N ALA A 2 40.99 -36.26 -12.13
CA ALA A 2 40.07 -37.11 -11.35
C ALA A 2 39.29 -36.29 -10.29
N ARG A 3 37.97 -36.37 -10.11
CA ARG A 3 36.87 -37.13 -10.74
C ARG A 3 35.56 -36.47 -10.28
N GLN A 4 34.51 -36.65 -11.08
CA GLN A 4 33.11 -36.29 -10.86
C GLN A 4 32.56 -36.67 -9.48
N ARG A 5 31.51 -35.96 -9.02
CA ARG A 5 30.28 -36.60 -8.50
C ARG A 5 29.07 -35.67 -8.63
N ALA A 6 28.14 -36.14 -9.46
CA ALA A 6 26.76 -35.72 -9.52
C ALA A 6 25.96 -36.36 -8.37
N GLY A 7 24.92 -35.68 -7.90
CA GLY A 7 23.81 -36.25 -7.12
C GLY A 7 22.55 -35.47 -7.49
N SER A 8 21.69 -35.99 -8.38
CA SER A 8 20.62 -36.97 -8.17
C SER A 8 19.41 -36.38 -7.42
N CYS A 9 18.40 -35.98 -8.21
CA CYS A 9 17.04 -35.71 -7.77
C CYS A 9 16.34 -36.96 -7.20
N PRO A 10 15.39 -36.80 -6.27
CA PRO A 10 14.30 -37.74 -6.08
C PRO A 10 13.01 -37.23 -6.75
N SER A 11 12.45 -38.10 -7.59
CA SER A 11 11.08 -38.05 -8.12
C SER A 11 10.07 -38.55 -7.08
N PRO A 12 8.83 -38.04 -7.07
CA PRO A 12 7.69 -38.83 -6.62
C PRO A 12 6.67 -39.07 -7.73
N ARG A 13 6.60 -40.37 -8.08
CA ARG A 13 5.45 -41.21 -8.43
C ARG A 13 4.14 -40.58 -8.91
N ALA A 14 3.78 -41.05 -10.10
CA ALA A 14 2.41 -41.21 -10.58
C ALA A 14 1.61 -42.27 -9.80
N GLY A 15 0.30 -42.02 -9.70
CA GLY A 15 -0.80 -42.95 -9.39
C GLY A 15 -2.10 -42.14 -9.52
N ALA A 16 -2.86 -42.32 -10.61
CA ALA A 16 -4.06 -43.18 -10.70
C ALA A 16 -5.25 -42.62 -9.88
N SER A 17 -6.53 -42.60 -10.27
CA SER A 17 -7.30 -43.03 -11.45
C SER A 17 -8.78 -42.75 -11.11
N TYR A 18 -9.59 -42.29 -12.09
CA TYR A 18 -11.04 -42.54 -12.29
C TYR A 18 -12.17 -41.90 -11.44
N GLY A 19 -13.29 -41.66 -12.15
CA GLY A 19 -14.65 -41.33 -11.70
C GLY A 19 -15.10 -39.94 -12.22
N SER A 20 -15.72 -39.71 -13.38
CA SER A 20 -16.86 -40.31 -14.10
C SER A 20 -18.16 -40.40 -13.29
N ASP A 21 -19.14 -39.63 -13.80
CA ASP A 21 -20.61 -39.78 -13.72
C ASP A 21 -21.31 -39.37 -12.42
N THR A 22 -22.15 -38.33 -12.48
CA THR A 22 -23.62 -38.48 -12.63
C THR A 22 -24.35 -37.15 -12.42
N GLU A 23 -24.96 -36.67 -13.51
CA GLU A 23 -26.18 -35.86 -13.52
C GLU A 23 -27.34 -36.70 -12.95
N PRO A 24 -28.33 -36.06 -12.32
CA PRO A 24 -29.69 -36.42 -12.69
C PRO A 24 -30.57 -35.21 -12.97
N ASP A 25 -31.31 -35.38 -14.06
CA ASP A 25 -32.46 -34.63 -14.52
C ASP A 25 -33.62 -34.53 -13.51
N ALA A 26 -34.49 -33.57 -13.86
CA ALA A 26 -35.93 -33.56 -13.67
C ALA A 26 -36.51 -32.97 -12.37
N ALA A 27 -37.06 -31.76 -12.52
CA ALA A 27 -38.42 -31.48 -12.04
C ALA A 27 -39.13 -30.52 -13.00
N SER A 28 -40.02 -31.10 -13.79
CA SER A 28 -41.04 -30.46 -14.60
C SER A 28 -42.11 -29.79 -13.73
N VAL A 29 -42.47 -28.54 -14.02
CA VAL A 29 -43.81 -28.01 -13.73
C VAL A 29 -44.31 -27.28 -14.98
N GLY A 30 -45.37 -27.83 -15.55
CA GLY A 30 -46.10 -27.23 -16.65
C GLY A 30 -47.15 -26.22 -16.19
N ALA A 31 -47.48 -25.28 -17.06
CA ALA A 31 -48.78 -24.62 -17.10
C ALA A 31 -49.06 -24.16 -18.53
N SER A 32 -50.14 -24.71 -19.09
CA SER A 32 -50.73 -24.38 -20.38
C SER A 32 -51.69 -23.20 -20.28
N SER A 33 -51.70 -22.32 -21.29
CA SER A 33 -52.89 -21.62 -21.83
C SER A 33 -52.48 -20.89 -23.12
N VAL A 34 -52.79 -21.39 -24.32
CA VAL A 34 -53.99 -21.09 -25.13
C VAL A 34 -54.27 -19.58 -25.30
N GLY A 35 -54.11 -19.07 -26.52
CA GLY A 35 -54.49 -17.70 -26.89
C GLY A 35 -54.07 -17.25 -28.29
N SER A 36 -54.86 -17.66 -29.29
CA SER A 36 -55.14 -17.09 -30.63
C SER A 36 -54.14 -16.24 -31.44
N SER A 37 -54.10 -16.64 -32.72
CA SER A 37 -53.62 -15.96 -33.93
C SER A 37 -53.84 -14.45 -34.04
N VAL A 38 -52.85 -13.74 -34.64
CA VAL A 38 -53.06 -12.89 -35.84
C VAL A 38 -51.79 -12.92 -36.70
N ARG A 39 -51.96 -13.19 -37.99
CA ARG A 39 -50.95 -13.09 -39.04
C ARG A 39 -50.53 -11.64 -39.25
N ALA A 40 -49.23 -11.38 -39.27
CA ALA A 40 -48.66 -10.28 -40.04
C ALA A 40 -47.31 -10.74 -40.61
N ALA A 41 -47.32 -11.11 -41.89
CA ALA A 41 -46.12 -11.35 -42.67
C ALA A 41 -45.36 -10.02 -42.82
N SER A 42 -44.19 -9.91 -42.21
CA SER A 42 -43.25 -8.81 -42.46
C SER A 42 -41.99 -9.36 -43.15
N PRO A 43 -41.67 -8.89 -44.37
CA PRO A 43 -40.55 -9.37 -45.15
C PRO A 43 -39.25 -8.70 -44.67
N ARG A 44 -38.59 -9.31 -43.68
CA ARG A 44 -37.21 -8.94 -43.29
C ARG A 44 -36.31 -10.14 -42.99
N ALA A 45 -36.67 -11.30 -43.54
CA ALA A 45 -35.86 -12.52 -43.51
C ALA A 45 -35.18 -12.79 -44.87
N PHE A 46 -34.50 -11.78 -45.44
CA PHE A 46 -33.71 -11.96 -46.67
C PHE A 46 -32.39 -11.17 -46.66
N LEU A 47 -31.77 -10.98 -45.48
CA LEU A 47 -30.44 -10.36 -45.38
C LEU A 47 -29.60 -10.93 -44.21
N SER A 48 -29.65 -12.25 -43.98
CA SER A 48 -28.81 -12.92 -42.97
C SER A 48 -28.00 -14.10 -43.51
N ARG A 49 -27.90 -14.26 -44.84
CA ARG A 49 -27.22 -15.43 -45.44
C ARG A 49 -25.98 -15.15 -46.30
N THR A 50 -25.41 -13.95 -46.19
CA THR A 50 -24.09 -13.65 -46.76
C THR A 50 -23.33 -12.72 -45.83
N LEU A 51 -22.61 -13.30 -44.86
CA LEU A 51 -21.37 -12.78 -44.26
C LEU A 51 -20.95 -13.67 -43.07
N GLY A 52 -20.74 -14.96 -43.35
CA GLY A 52 -19.97 -15.86 -42.48
C GLY A 52 -18.47 -15.71 -42.75
N ALA A 53 -17.95 -14.47 -42.74
CA ALA A 53 -16.52 -14.21 -42.83
C ALA A 53 -15.89 -14.23 -41.43
N PRO A 54 -14.65 -14.74 -41.26
CA PRO A 54 -14.08 -15.02 -39.94
C PRO A 54 -13.82 -13.71 -39.17
N VAL A 55 -14.66 -13.44 -38.17
CA VAL A 55 -14.57 -12.28 -37.24
C VAL A 55 -13.24 -12.24 -36.45
N ARG A 56 -12.42 -13.30 -36.50
CA ARG A 56 -11.07 -13.33 -35.91
C ARG A 56 -10.10 -12.32 -36.54
N GLY A 57 -10.29 -11.93 -37.82
CA GLY A 57 -9.42 -10.96 -38.48
C GLY A 57 -9.61 -9.52 -37.99
N LEU A 58 -10.83 -9.15 -37.59
CA LEU A 58 -11.17 -7.78 -37.19
C LEU A 58 -10.67 -7.46 -35.77
N GLN A 59 -10.62 -8.46 -34.89
CA GLN A 59 -10.10 -8.31 -33.53
C GLN A 59 -8.58 -8.11 -33.52
N SER A 60 -7.82 -8.79 -34.40
CA SER A 60 -6.37 -8.63 -34.48
C SER A 60 -5.95 -7.27 -35.05
N VAL A 61 -6.71 -6.73 -36.01
CA VAL A 61 -6.48 -5.38 -36.56
C VAL A 61 -6.76 -4.30 -35.52
N ARG A 62 -7.84 -4.45 -34.73
CA ARG A 62 -8.17 -3.51 -33.64
C ARG A 62 -7.11 -3.54 -32.53
N ALA A 63 -6.60 -4.71 -32.15
CA ALA A 63 -5.53 -4.82 -31.16
C ALA A 63 -4.24 -4.12 -31.61
N ARG A 64 -3.84 -4.29 -32.88
CA ARG A 64 -2.66 -3.62 -33.45
C ARG A 64 -2.82 -2.10 -33.57
N ALA A 65 -4.02 -1.62 -33.87
CA ALA A 65 -4.29 -0.18 -33.95
C ALA A 65 -4.19 0.48 -32.56
N VAL A 66 -4.68 -0.19 -31.51
CA VAL A 66 -4.61 0.31 -30.12
C VAL A 66 -3.16 0.39 -29.64
N THR A 67 -2.35 -0.65 -29.85
CA THR A 67 -0.93 -0.63 -29.41
C THR A 67 -0.12 0.47 -30.11
N LYS A 68 -0.40 0.73 -31.39
CA LYS A 68 0.28 1.79 -32.15
C LYS A 68 -0.10 3.18 -31.63
N PHE A 69 -1.38 3.37 -31.28
CA PHE A 69 -1.85 4.63 -30.70
C PHE A 69 -1.24 4.89 -29.31
N ASP A 70 -1.14 3.86 -28.47
CA ASP A 70 -0.52 3.96 -27.15
C ASP A 70 0.97 4.32 -27.26
N GLN A 71 1.71 3.69 -28.19
CA GLN A 71 3.11 4.04 -28.48
C GLN A 71 3.27 5.50 -28.90
N THR A 72 2.45 5.99 -29.82
CA THR A 72 2.52 7.40 -30.27
C THR A 72 2.18 8.39 -29.15
N HIS A 73 1.30 8.00 -28.22
CA HIS A 73 0.94 8.85 -27.10
C HIS A 73 2.06 8.93 -26.06
N ASP A 74 2.73 7.80 -25.79
CA ASP A 74 3.88 7.76 -24.87
C ASP A 74 5.06 8.56 -25.43
N GLU A 75 5.29 8.54 -26.76
CA GLU A 75 6.29 9.41 -27.41
C GLU A 75 5.96 10.91 -27.30
N ILE A 76 4.69 11.29 -27.41
CA ILE A 76 4.27 12.70 -27.26
C ILE A 76 4.46 13.15 -25.80
N LEU A 77 4.09 12.31 -24.84
CA LEU A 77 4.31 12.57 -23.42
C LEU A 77 5.80 12.71 -23.09
N ASP A 78 6.65 11.83 -23.61
CA ASP A 78 8.12 11.92 -23.44
C ASP A 78 8.66 13.29 -23.80
N ARG A 79 8.26 13.80 -24.96
CA ARG A 79 8.71 15.11 -25.46
C ARG A 79 8.22 16.26 -24.58
N GLN A 80 6.98 16.20 -24.09
CA GLN A 80 6.43 17.23 -23.22
C GLN A 80 7.12 17.21 -21.85
N VAL A 81 7.28 16.04 -21.24
CA VAL A 81 7.93 15.86 -19.94
C VAL A 81 9.39 16.31 -20.02
N SER A 82 10.11 15.91 -21.07
CA SER A 82 11.52 16.32 -21.26
C SER A 82 11.67 17.84 -21.37
N ARG A 83 10.73 18.54 -22.03
CA ARG A 83 10.75 20.01 -22.08
C ARG A 83 10.49 20.63 -20.72
N ILE A 84 9.50 20.15 -19.98
CA ILE A 84 9.16 20.67 -18.65
C ILE A 84 10.34 20.49 -17.69
N ILE A 85 10.99 19.31 -17.70
CA ILE A 85 12.15 19.03 -16.86
C ILE A 85 13.34 19.91 -17.25
N ALA A 86 13.59 20.13 -18.54
CA ALA A 86 14.65 21.05 -18.97
C ALA A 86 14.39 22.48 -18.50
N THR A 87 13.15 22.97 -18.60
CA THR A 87 12.77 24.30 -18.11
C THR A 87 12.86 24.40 -16.59
N ALA A 88 12.39 23.39 -15.86
CA ALA A 88 12.47 23.35 -14.40
C ALA A 88 13.92 23.37 -13.90
N GLY A 89 14.82 22.65 -14.59
CA GLY A 89 16.26 22.63 -14.26
C GLY A 89 16.92 23.98 -14.46
N GLY A 90 16.55 24.69 -15.54
CA GLY A 90 16.98 26.07 -15.78
C GLY A 90 16.56 27.01 -14.64
N VAL A 91 15.27 26.97 -14.27
CA VAL A 91 14.72 27.82 -13.20
C VAL A 91 15.34 27.48 -11.84
N ALA A 92 15.54 26.20 -11.54
CA ALA A 92 16.17 25.78 -10.29
C ALA A 92 17.65 26.23 -10.22
N LYS A 93 18.37 26.15 -11.34
CA LYS A 93 19.76 26.63 -11.44
C LYS A 93 19.85 28.15 -11.27
N GLU A 94 18.91 28.90 -11.84
CA GLU A 94 18.84 30.36 -11.66
C GLU A 94 18.43 30.74 -10.23
N SER A 95 17.50 29.99 -9.61
CA SER A 95 17.05 30.23 -8.23
C SER A 95 18.12 29.89 -7.18
N ALA A 96 19.01 28.95 -7.48
CA ALA A 96 20.13 28.60 -6.60
C ALA A 96 21.22 29.68 -6.55
N LYS A 97 21.24 30.61 -7.50
CA LYS A 97 22.18 31.74 -7.53
C LYS A 97 21.62 32.90 -6.71
N ALA A 98 22.17 33.10 -5.51
CA ALA A 98 21.90 34.32 -4.77
C ALA A 98 22.45 35.54 -5.54
N ALA A 99 21.70 36.65 -5.55
CA ALA A 99 22.01 37.86 -6.34
C ALA A 99 23.40 38.48 -6.05
N TYR A 100 24.01 38.15 -4.92
CA TYR A 100 25.31 38.68 -4.46
C TYR A 100 26.40 37.61 -4.32
N MET A 101 26.24 36.44 -4.95
CA MET A 101 27.18 35.32 -4.83
C MET A 101 28.51 35.59 -5.57
N PRO A 102 29.69 35.38 -4.95
CA PRO A 102 30.99 35.52 -5.61
C PRO A 102 31.15 34.55 -6.81
N PRO A 103 31.87 34.94 -7.88
CA PRO A 103 31.96 34.15 -9.12
C PRO A 103 32.45 32.71 -8.92
N ARG A 104 33.38 32.49 -7.99
CA ARG A 104 33.91 31.15 -7.68
C ARG A 104 32.87 30.25 -7.01
N VAL A 105 32.02 30.80 -6.16
CA VAL A 105 30.95 30.05 -5.48
C VAL A 105 29.82 29.76 -6.47
N ALA A 106 29.49 30.71 -7.35
CA ALA A 106 28.51 30.51 -8.41
C ALA A 106 28.91 29.36 -9.35
N GLY A 107 30.20 29.27 -9.74
CA GLY A 107 30.70 28.15 -10.54
C GLY A 107 30.64 26.79 -9.83
N PHE A 108 30.88 26.78 -8.51
CA PHE A 108 30.76 25.55 -7.71
C PHE A 108 29.30 25.09 -7.58
N VAL A 109 28.38 26.00 -7.24
CA VAL A 109 26.94 25.71 -7.14
C VAL A 109 26.39 25.25 -8.49
N ASP A 110 26.81 25.87 -9.59
CA ASP A 110 26.44 25.43 -10.94
C ASP A 110 26.92 24.00 -11.22
N GLY A 111 28.13 23.63 -10.81
CA GLY A 111 28.67 22.29 -10.99
C GLY A 111 27.94 21.22 -10.17
N VAL A 112 27.62 21.53 -8.91
CA VAL A 112 26.82 20.63 -8.03
C VAL A 112 25.41 20.48 -8.57
N MET A 113 24.76 21.58 -8.94
CA MET A 113 23.38 21.57 -9.42
C MET A 113 23.26 20.83 -10.75
N THR A 114 24.21 20.99 -11.68
CA THR A 114 24.19 20.26 -12.95
C THR A 114 24.33 18.76 -12.75
N ARG A 115 25.22 18.29 -11.87
CA ARG A 115 25.36 16.86 -11.57
C ARG A 115 24.12 16.28 -10.90
N MET A 116 23.58 16.99 -9.92
CA MET A 116 22.36 16.58 -9.22
C MET A 116 21.14 16.58 -10.16
N TRP A 117 21.06 17.55 -11.09
CA TRP A 117 19.94 17.64 -12.03
C TRP A 117 19.94 16.53 -13.08
N GLU A 118 21.10 16.00 -13.46
CA GLU A 118 21.19 14.88 -14.39
C GLU A 118 20.55 13.62 -13.78
N GLU A 119 20.87 13.32 -12.52
CA GLU A 119 20.33 12.17 -11.79
C GLU A 119 18.84 12.36 -11.42
N VAL A 120 18.49 13.50 -10.83
CA VAL A 120 17.10 13.79 -10.44
C VAL A 120 16.20 13.96 -11.66
N GLY A 121 16.71 14.51 -12.76
CA GLY A 121 15.97 14.73 -14.00
C GLY A 121 15.56 13.41 -14.65
N GLU A 122 16.46 12.42 -14.68
CA GLU A 122 16.14 11.09 -15.20
C GLU A 122 15.16 10.32 -14.30
N GLU A 123 15.36 10.35 -12.99
CA GLU A 123 14.43 9.72 -12.05
C GLU A 123 13.04 10.36 -12.09
N LEU A 124 12.97 11.69 -12.16
CA LEU A 124 11.72 12.42 -12.26
C LEU A 124 11.04 12.15 -13.61
N LYS A 125 11.79 12.12 -14.71
CA LYS A 125 11.28 11.76 -16.03
C LYS A 125 10.70 10.36 -16.02
N SER A 126 11.45 9.39 -15.52
CA SER A 126 11.02 7.99 -15.38
C SER A 126 9.77 7.87 -14.49
N GLY A 127 9.73 8.57 -13.36
CA GLY A 127 8.59 8.59 -12.45
C GLY A 127 7.33 9.22 -13.06
N ILE A 128 7.47 10.32 -13.80
CA ILE A 128 6.35 10.97 -14.50
C ILE A 128 5.86 10.08 -15.64
N MET A 129 6.75 9.51 -16.45
CA MET A 129 6.38 8.56 -17.49
C MET A 129 5.65 7.33 -16.93
N ALA A 130 6.17 6.76 -15.84
CA ALA A 130 5.55 5.64 -15.16
C ALA A 130 4.15 6.02 -14.62
N SER A 131 3.96 7.24 -14.14
CA SER A 131 2.68 7.70 -13.59
C SER A 131 1.63 8.04 -14.66
N TYR A 132 2.05 8.56 -15.82
CA TYR A 132 1.16 9.09 -16.86
C TYR A 132 1.02 8.24 -18.13
N GLY A 133 1.84 7.19 -18.29
CA GLY A 133 1.73 6.27 -19.43
C GLY A 133 0.34 5.63 -19.50
N ARG A 134 -0.32 5.73 -20.66
CA ARG A 134 -1.68 5.17 -20.85
C ARG A 134 -1.70 3.66 -20.70
N THR A 135 -0.64 3.03 -21.19
CA THR A 135 -0.36 1.60 -21.05
C THR A 135 -0.31 1.22 -19.58
N ASP A 136 0.41 2.00 -18.74
CA ASP A 136 0.47 1.74 -17.30
C ASP A 136 -0.86 2.02 -16.61
N LYS A 137 -1.62 3.05 -17.01
CA LYS A 137 -2.97 3.27 -16.46
C LYS A 137 -3.87 2.05 -16.65
N LYS A 138 -3.84 1.43 -17.83
CA LYS A 138 -4.60 0.20 -18.12
C LYS A 138 -4.06 -0.99 -17.34
N HIS A 139 -2.74 -1.15 -17.23
CA HIS A 139 -2.15 -2.20 -16.40
C HIS A 139 -2.41 -1.99 -14.90
N ARG A 140 -2.49 -0.74 -14.45
CA ARG A 140 -2.84 -0.37 -13.09
C ARG A 140 -4.31 -0.67 -12.81
N GLU A 141 -5.21 -0.35 -13.72
CA GLU A 141 -6.64 -0.71 -13.61
C GLU A 141 -6.83 -2.23 -13.61
N LEU A 142 -6.11 -2.97 -14.46
CA LEU A 142 -6.12 -4.43 -14.48
C LEU A 142 -5.49 -5.05 -13.23
N ARG A 143 -4.41 -4.46 -12.70
CA ARG A 143 -3.88 -4.85 -11.40
C ARG A 143 -4.95 -4.63 -10.35
N LEU A 144 -5.47 -3.40 -10.21
CA LEU A 144 -6.49 -3.01 -9.23
C LEU A 144 -7.76 -3.88 -9.28
N SER A 145 -8.18 -4.32 -10.48
CA SER A 145 -9.34 -5.20 -10.60
C SER A 145 -9.09 -6.63 -10.10
N GLN A 146 -7.82 -7.06 -10.06
CA GLN A 146 -7.40 -8.33 -9.47
C GLN A 146 -7.22 -8.27 -7.94
N TRP A 147 -7.13 -7.07 -7.34
CA TRP A 147 -7.00 -6.94 -5.89
C TRP A 147 -8.31 -7.26 -5.17
N ALA A 148 -8.18 -7.79 -3.97
CA ALA A 148 -9.31 -8.06 -3.09
C ALA A 148 -10.08 -6.76 -2.80
N LYS A 149 -11.36 -6.74 -3.18
CA LYS A 149 -12.27 -5.62 -2.88
C LYS A 149 -12.55 -5.57 -1.37
N ALA A 150 -12.92 -4.39 -0.88
CA ALA A 150 -13.36 -4.20 0.49
C ALA A 150 -14.45 -5.23 0.87
N PRO A 151 -14.35 -5.89 2.04
CA PRO A 151 -15.26 -6.97 2.41
C PRO A 151 -16.70 -6.43 2.55
N PRO A 152 -17.70 -7.07 1.91
CA PRO A 152 -19.10 -6.72 2.13
C PRO A 152 -19.50 -7.01 3.59
N LEU A 153 -20.52 -6.32 4.09
CA LEU A 153 -21.08 -6.57 5.42
C LEU A 153 -21.65 -7.99 5.46
N GLN A 154 -20.95 -8.89 6.15
CA GLN A 154 -21.40 -10.26 6.41
C GLN A 154 -21.81 -10.37 7.88
N LEU A 155 -23.12 -10.38 8.15
CA LEU A 155 -23.67 -10.45 9.50
C LEU A 155 -23.52 -11.84 10.13
N ASP A 156 -23.38 -12.89 9.31
CA ASP A 156 -23.32 -14.27 9.79
C ASP A 156 -21.99 -14.61 10.49
N ASN A 157 -20.93 -13.84 10.23
CA ASN A 157 -19.59 -14.03 10.80
C ASN A 157 -18.95 -12.69 11.20
N ILE A 158 -19.58 -12.00 12.16
CA ILE A 158 -19.12 -10.72 12.72
C ILE A 158 -17.62 -10.70 13.06
N PRO A 159 -17.02 -11.70 13.76
CA PRO A 159 -15.60 -11.61 14.11
C PRO A 159 -14.66 -11.68 12.90
N ALA A 160 -15.01 -12.48 11.88
CA ALA A 160 -14.25 -12.55 10.65
C ALA A 160 -14.36 -11.24 9.85
N TRP A 161 -15.55 -10.65 9.82
CA TRP A 161 -15.79 -9.35 9.20
C TRP A 161 -15.00 -8.23 9.90
N VAL A 162 -15.04 -8.16 11.23
CA VAL A 162 -14.26 -7.17 12.01
C VAL A 162 -12.77 -7.34 11.74
N ARG A 163 -12.25 -8.57 11.75
CA ARG A 163 -10.85 -8.86 11.40
C ARG A 163 -10.51 -8.35 10.01
N ALA A 164 -11.31 -8.70 9.00
CA ALA A 164 -11.09 -8.27 7.62
C ALA A 164 -11.15 -6.75 7.48
N LYS A 165 -12.09 -6.09 8.18
CA LYS A 165 -12.25 -4.63 8.15
C LYS A 165 -11.09 -3.91 8.81
N VAL A 166 -10.61 -4.40 9.96
CA VAL A 166 -9.42 -3.84 10.63
C VAL A 166 -8.18 -4.03 9.76
N LEU A 167 -7.99 -5.22 9.18
CA LEU A 167 -6.84 -5.48 8.30
C LEU A 167 -6.86 -4.52 7.10
N TYR A 168 -8.01 -4.39 6.45
CA TYR A 168 -8.22 -3.46 5.32
C TYR A 168 -7.97 -2.00 5.70
N ALA A 169 -8.43 -1.56 6.87
CA ALA A 169 -8.19 -0.20 7.35
C ALA A 169 -6.70 0.08 7.61
N THR A 170 -5.93 -0.94 8.02
CA THR A 170 -4.50 -0.78 8.31
C THR A 170 -3.58 -0.96 7.12
N GLN A 171 -3.95 -1.82 6.17
CA GLN A 171 -3.15 -2.17 5.00
C GLN A 171 -4.06 -2.22 3.78
N PRO A 172 -4.46 -1.05 3.24
CA PRO A 172 -5.26 -1.02 2.03
C PRO A 172 -4.44 -1.51 0.85
N ALA A 173 -4.96 -2.55 0.22
CA ALA A 173 -4.38 -3.23 -0.93
C ALA A 173 -4.66 -2.46 -2.23
N ASP A 174 -5.84 -1.85 -2.32
CA ASP A 174 -6.44 -1.24 -3.50
C ASP A 174 -6.61 0.29 -3.38
N ALA A 175 -6.24 0.88 -2.24
CA ALA A 175 -6.58 2.25 -1.88
C ALA A 175 -5.39 3.02 -1.28
N THR A 176 -5.30 4.31 -1.61
CA THR A 176 -4.40 5.22 -0.90
C THR A 176 -4.91 5.49 0.52
N ILE A 177 -4.02 5.89 1.43
CA ILE A 177 -4.38 6.27 2.81
C ILE A 177 -5.52 7.31 2.82
N TRP A 178 -5.54 8.22 1.84
CA TRP A 178 -6.62 9.19 1.63
C TRP A 178 -7.97 8.59 1.28
N LYS A 179 -8.00 7.56 0.44
CA LYS A 179 -9.27 6.88 0.14
C LYS A 179 -9.77 6.09 1.36
N VAL A 180 -8.87 5.53 2.17
CA VAL A 180 -9.24 4.84 3.41
C VAL A 180 -9.77 5.79 4.47
N THR A 181 -9.19 6.98 4.60
CA THR A 181 -9.60 7.98 5.59
C THR A 181 -10.92 8.70 5.26
N GLN A 182 -11.42 8.57 4.03
CA GLN A 182 -12.77 9.03 3.68
C GLN A 182 -13.87 8.20 4.35
N ASP A 183 -13.62 6.91 4.63
CA ASP A 183 -14.55 6.06 5.37
C ASP A 183 -14.46 6.38 6.87
N PRO A 184 -15.55 6.82 7.53
CA PRO A 184 -15.51 7.24 8.93
C PRO A 184 -15.12 6.11 9.89
N VAL A 185 -15.47 4.87 9.55
CA VAL A 185 -15.12 3.67 10.34
C VAL A 185 -13.63 3.35 10.25
N ASN A 186 -13.03 3.48 9.07
CA ASN A 186 -11.59 3.22 8.92
C ASN A 186 -10.78 4.38 9.50
N ALA A 187 -11.27 5.61 9.33
CA ALA A 187 -10.69 6.80 9.92
C ALA A 187 -10.69 6.74 11.45
N SER A 188 -11.77 6.24 12.07
CA SER A 188 -11.82 6.08 13.53
C SER A 188 -10.82 5.02 14.01
N ILE A 189 -10.71 3.88 13.33
CA ILE A 189 -9.69 2.86 13.64
C ILE A 189 -8.27 3.45 13.53
N LEU A 190 -8.02 4.25 12.48
CA LEU A 190 -6.72 4.91 12.29
C LEU A 190 -6.47 5.99 13.36
N ALA A 191 -7.48 6.76 13.73
CA ALA A 191 -7.40 7.77 14.78
C ALA A 191 -7.12 7.15 16.15
N ILE A 192 -7.80 6.03 16.47
CA ILE A 192 -7.59 5.27 17.70
C ILE A 192 -6.16 4.72 17.75
N LYS A 193 -5.59 4.28 16.61
CA LYS A 193 -4.17 3.89 16.50
C LYS A 193 -3.20 5.05 16.66
N LEU A 194 -3.62 6.28 16.34
CA LEU A 194 -2.77 7.46 16.43
C LEU A 194 -2.75 8.09 17.83
N LEU A 195 -3.81 7.90 18.62
CA LEU A 195 -4.01 8.52 19.94
C LEU A 195 -3.08 7.88 21.00
N PRO A 196 -2.00 8.54 21.44
CA PRO A 196 -1.05 7.99 22.42
C PRO A 196 -1.55 8.09 23.86
N PHE A 197 -2.86 7.87 24.08
CA PHE A 197 -3.47 7.94 25.39
C PHE A 197 -3.52 6.56 26.05
N PHE A 198 -3.11 6.51 27.33
CA PHE A 198 -3.18 5.32 28.19
C PHE A 198 -2.53 4.04 27.62
N GLY A 199 -1.62 4.17 26.66
CA GLY A 199 -0.96 3.03 26.01
C GLY A 199 -1.92 2.11 25.24
N VAL A 200 -3.12 2.57 24.92
CA VAL A 200 -4.12 1.85 24.10
C VAL A 200 -3.51 1.44 22.75
N ASN A 201 -2.59 2.25 22.21
CA ASN A 201 -1.86 1.90 21.00
C ASN A 201 -1.10 0.58 21.11
N VAL A 202 -0.52 0.26 22.26
CA VAL A 202 0.19 -1.01 22.44
C VAL A 202 -0.76 -2.18 22.28
N LEU A 203 -1.94 -2.06 22.87
CA LEU A 203 -3.00 -3.07 22.78
C LEU A 203 -3.51 -3.21 21.34
N ILE A 204 -3.65 -2.10 20.62
CA ILE A 204 -4.04 -2.11 19.20
C ILE A 204 -2.96 -2.78 18.36
N PHE A 205 -1.68 -2.46 18.55
CA PHE A 205 -0.59 -3.11 17.82
C PHE A 205 -0.46 -4.59 18.19
N ALA A 206 -0.70 -4.97 19.45
CA ALA A 206 -0.77 -6.37 19.87
C ALA A 206 -1.93 -7.11 19.17
N TYR A 207 -3.10 -6.46 19.11
CA TYR A 207 -4.27 -6.98 18.41
C TYR A 207 -4.01 -7.13 16.90
N LEU A 208 -3.36 -6.14 16.28
CA LEU A 208 -2.96 -6.21 14.88
C LEU A 208 -1.96 -7.35 14.64
N PHE A 209 -0.96 -7.51 15.52
CA PHE A 209 0.00 -8.60 15.44
C PHE A 209 -0.66 -9.99 15.58
N ALA A 210 -1.72 -10.11 16.40
CA ALA A 210 -2.51 -11.33 16.51
C ALA A 210 -3.34 -11.61 15.24
N ASN A 211 -3.70 -10.59 14.48
CA ASN A 211 -4.54 -10.70 13.28
C ASN A 211 -3.77 -10.78 11.96
N ILE A 212 -2.50 -10.40 11.93
CA ILE A 212 -1.64 -10.51 10.74
C ILE A 212 -1.28 -11.98 10.48
N ASP A 213 -1.22 -12.37 9.21
CA ASP A 213 -0.68 -13.66 8.83
C ASP A 213 0.86 -13.65 8.99
N ARG A 214 1.37 -14.48 9.91
CA ARG A 214 2.81 -14.59 10.20
C ARG A 214 3.58 -15.33 9.09
N LYS A 215 2.86 -15.93 8.15
CA LYS A 215 3.44 -16.59 6.97
C LYS A 215 3.70 -15.59 5.83
N ASP A 216 3.07 -14.42 5.86
CA ASP A 216 3.27 -13.37 4.85
C ASP A 216 4.36 -12.40 5.33
N GLU A 217 5.52 -12.46 4.66
CA GLU A 217 6.68 -11.61 4.95
C GLU A 217 6.36 -10.13 4.76
N TYR A 218 5.58 -9.79 3.74
CA TYR A 218 5.26 -8.41 3.43
C TYR A 218 4.45 -7.78 4.56
N GLN A 219 3.42 -8.50 5.05
CA GLN A 219 2.61 -8.04 6.17
C GLN A 219 3.44 -7.89 7.45
N LEU A 220 4.37 -8.82 7.71
CA LEU A 220 5.23 -8.78 8.90
C LEU A 220 6.23 -7.61 8.85
N VAL A 221 6.88 -7.37 7.70
CA VAL A 221 7.80 -6.25 7.51
C VAL A 221 7.06 -4.92 7.64
N GLN A 222 5.89 -4.81 7.00
CA GLN A 222 5.07 -3.60 7.07
C GLN A 222 4.59 -3.31 8.49
N PHE A 223 4.32 -4.35 9.29
CA PHE A 223 4.02 -4.22 10.71
C PHE A 223 5.21 -3.65 11.49
N ILE A 224 6.42 -4.21 11.31
CA ILE A 224 7.63 -3.74 12.00
C ILE A 224 7.93 -2.27 11.64
N LEU A 225 7.84 -1.92 10.37
CA LEU A 225 8.06 -0.55 9.89
C LEU A 225 7.03 0.42 10.48
N SER A 226 5.75 0.06 10.46
CA SER A 226 4.67 0.87 11.04
C SER A 226 4.85 1.06 12.54
N PHE A 227 5.27 0.02 13.25
CA PHE A 227 5.49 0.06 14.69
C PHE A 227 6.67 0.97 15.06
N LYS A 228 7.79 0.86 14.33
CA LYS A 228 8.97 1.70 14.53
C LYS A 228 8.69 3.16 14.17
N GLY A 229 7.98 3.40 13.07
CA GLY A 229 7.53 4.74 12.68
C GLY A 229 6.65 5.36 13.76
N PHE A 230 5.76 4.57 14.36
CA PHE A 230 4.92 5.03 15.45
C PHE A 230 5.73 5.41 16.70
N GLN A 231 6.72 4.60 17.07
CA GLN A 231 7.63 4.92 18.19
C GLN A 231 8.31 6.27 17.98
N PHE A 232 8.81 6.54 16.77
CA PHE A 232 9.43 7.81 16.45
C PHE A 232 8.47 9.00 16.62
N ILE A 233 7.24 8.89 16.10
CA ILE A 233 6.21 9.93 16.24
C ILE A 233 5.87 10.15 17.72
N THR A 234 5.71 9.08 18.50
CA THR A 234 5.42 9.21 19.93
C THR A 234 6.56 9.86 20.71
N ALA A 235 7.81 9.47 20.45
CA ALA A 235 8.99 10.06 21.06
C ALA A 235 9.11 11.55 20.71
N LEU A 236 8.88 11.91 19.44
CA LEU A 236 8.86 13.30 18.99
C LEU A 236 7.76 14.10 19.69
N SER A 237 6.55 13.55 19.81
CA SER A 237 5.44 14.22 20.49
C SER A 237 5.73 14.46 21.98
N LEU A 238 6.43 13.52 22.64
CA LEU A 238 6.84 13.65 24.02
C LEU A 238 7.94 14.70 24.18
N ALA A 239 8.92 14.71 23.27
CA ALA A 239 9.98 15.71 23.24
C ALA A 239 9.41 17.14 23.05
N VAL A 240 8.46 17.32 22.12
CA VAL A 240 7.79 18.61 21.91
C VAL A 240 6.98 19.03 23.13
N LYS A 241 6.19 18.13 23.74
CA LYS A 241 5.47 18.42 24.99
C LYS A 241 6.43 18.78 26.12
N GLY A 242 7.56 18.09 26.20
CA GLY A 242 8.62 18.37 27.17
C GLY A 242 9.21 19.76 26.98
N ALA A 243 9.59 20.10 25.75
CA ALA A 243 10.12 21.41 25.38
C ALA A 243 9.12 22.55 25.65
N LEU A 244 7.85 22.37 25.30
CA LEU A 244 6.81 23.37 25.58
C LEU A 244 6.61 23.56 27.09
N LYS A 245 6.50 22.49 27.87
CA LYS A 245 6.39 22.60 29.33
C LYS A 245 7.61 23.29 29.95
N PHE A 246 8.80 22.94 29.48
CA PHE A 246 10.04 23.57 29.91
C PHE A 246 10.04 25.08 29.58
N TYR A 247 9.63 25.45 28.37
CA TYR A 247 9.49 26.85 27.97
C TYR A 247 8.47 27.62 28.84
N TYR A 248 7.29 27.05 29.08
CA TYR A 248 6.29 27.66 29.96
C TYR A 248 6.79 27.82 31.40
N CYS A 249 7.51 26.84 31.93
CA CYS A 249 8.14 26.92 33.25
C CYS A 249 9.15 28.07 33.33
N LEU A 250 10.05 28.19 32.34
CA LEU A 250 11.02 29.29 32.29
C LEU A 250 10.32 30.66 32.22
N ASN A 251 9.25 30.76 31.43
CA ASN A 251 8.54 32.03 31.25
C ASN A 251 7.75 32.45 32.50
N GLN A 252 7.18 31.49 33.24
CA GLN A 252 6.51 31.79 34.53
C GLN A 252 7.51 32.26 35.59
N GLY A 253 8.69 31.62 35.67
CA GLY A 253 9.75 32.05 36.58
C GLY A 253 10.31 33.46 36.28
N ALA A 254 10.18 33.94 35.05
CA ALA A 254 10.61 35.29 34.66
C ALA A 254 9.61 36.41 34.99
N ILE A 255 8.33 36.07 35.23
CA ILE A 255 7.24 37.05 35.38
C ILE A 255 6.87 37.30 36.85
N ASP A 256 7.27 36.44 37.80
CA ASP A 256 6.92 36.63 39.22
C ASP A 256 7.68 37.83 39.84
N PRO A 257 6.99 38.95 40.14
CA PRO A 257 7.64 40.19 40.58
C PRO A 257 7.84 40.24 42.11
N THR A 258 7.54 39.16 42.83
CA THR A 258 7.49 39.14 44.31
C THR A 258 8.73 38.54 44.99
N GLY A 259 9.85 38.38 44.27
CA GLY A 259 11.17 38.22 44.91
C GLY A 259 11.34 37.02 45.84
N GLY A 260 10.55 35.96 45.66
CA GLY A 260 10.83 34.67 46.27
C GLY A 260 11.87 33.93 45.42
N ASP A 261 13.15 34.02 45.76
CA ASP A 261 14.30 33.44 45.04
C ASP A 261 14.30 31.90 44.88
N GLN A 262 13.20 31.22 45.18
CA GLN A 262 13.13 29.77 45.16
C GLN A 262 12.40 29.28 43.91
N PHE A 263 13.18 29.10 42.84
CA PHE A 263 12.77 28.36 41.66
C PHE A 263 12.47 26.91 42.07
N ASP A 264 11.19 26.60 42.29
CA ASP A 264 10.76 25.28 42.71
C ASP A 264 10.81 24.29 41.55
N ILE A 265 12.00 23.70 41.34
CA ILE A 265 12.30 22.69 40.32
C ILE A 265 11.29 21.53 40.36
N ALA A 266 10.70 21.24 41.53
CA ALA A 266 9.72 20.17 41.69
C ALA A 266 8.43 20.43 40.89
N ARG A 267 8.02 21.69 40.68
CA ARG A 267 6.87 22.03 39.84
C ARG A 267 7.16 21.90 38.34
N CYS A 268 8.43 22.03 37.95
CA CYS A 268 8.89 21.85 36.58
C CYS A 268 9.36 20.43 36.26
N SER A 269 9.31 19.53 37.25
CA SER A 269 9.48 18.10 37.03
C SER A 269 8.41 17.59 36.06
N LEU A 270 8.86 17.16 34.88
CA LEU A 270 8.03 16.52 33.86
C LEU A 270 7.46 15.16 34.32
N VAL A 271 7.90 14.66 35.47
CA VAL A 271 7.65 13.32 35.98
C VAL A 271 7.04 13.43 37.37
N THR A 272 5.73 13.64 37.46
CA THR A 272 5.02 13.32 38.69
C THR A 272 4.93 11.79 38.78
N MET A 273 5.76 11.21 39.65
CA MET A 273 5.78 9.78 39.98
C MET A 273 4.53 9.34 40.78
N GLY A 274 3.33 9.66 40.29
CA GLY A 274 2.10 9.13 40.86
C GLY A 274 1.67 7.88 40.10
N GLY A 275 1.62 6.72 40.77
CA GLY A 275 0.87 5.46 40.46
C GLY A 275 0.91 4.86 39.04
N TYR A 276 0.73 5.66 37.99
CA TYR A 276 0.71 5.31 36.58
C TYR A 276 2.04 4.80 36.01
N SER A 277 3.12 4.96 36.76
CA SER A 277 4.48 4.53 36.43
C SER A 277 4.54 3.02 36.09
N ALA A 278 4.03 2.16 36.96
CA ALA A 278 4.14 0.70 36.77
C ALA A 278 3.41 0.19 35.52
N TYR A 279 2.21 0.72 35.24
CA TYR A 279 1.43 0.34 34.06
C TYR A 279 2.13 0.78 32.76
N ILE A 280 2.69 1.99 32.72
CA ILE A 280 3.44 2.48 31.56
C ILE A 280 4.66 1.60 31.29
N TYR A 281 5.45 1.27 32.32
CA TYR A 281 6.60 0.37 32.16
C TYR A 281 6.20 -1.04 31.68
N SER A 282 5.09 -1.57 32.18
CA SER A 282 4.58 -2.88 31.73
C SER A 282 4.21 -2.91 30.24
N LEU A 283 3.65 -1.81 29.72
CA LEU A 283 3.32 -1.68 28.31
C LEU A 283 4.55 -1.50 27.42
N GLU A 284 5.60 -0.83 27.89
CA GLU A 284 6.87 -0.76 27.16
C GLU A 284 7.53 -2.14 27.06
N LEU A 285 7.48 -2.96 28.11
CA LEU A 285 7.95 -4.35 28.04
C LEU A 285 7.18 -5.18 27.02
N LEU A 286 5.84 -5.03 26.98
CA LEU A 286 5.01 -5.69 25.98
C LEU A 286 5.39 -5.26 24.55
N ARG A 287 5.68 -3.98 24.34
CA ARG A 287 6.17 -3.47 23.04
C ARG A 287 7.49 -4.12 22.63
N CYS A 288 8.46 -4.17 23.54
CA CYS A 288 9.75 -4.80 23.29
C CYS A 288 9.58 -6.29 22.96
N ALA A 289 8.71 -7.00 23.70
CA ALA A 289 8.42 -8.40 23.46
C ALA A 289 7.79 -8.63 22.08
N LEU A 290 6.84 -7.79 21.66
CA LEU A 290 6.21 -7.89 20.32
C LEU A 290 7.23 -7.68 19.20
N LEU A 291 8.10 -6.67 19.32
CA LEU A 291 9.16 -6.42 18.33
C LEU A 291 10.15 -7.57 18.24
N PHE A 292 10.59 -8.06 19.40
CA PHE A 292 11.52 -9.19 19.45
C PHE A 292 10.91 -10.44 18.83
N THR A 293 9.64 -10.72 19.13
CA THR A 293 8.90 -11.85 18.56
C THR A 293 8.75 -11.73 17.05
N ALA A 294 8.40 -10.54 16.55
CA ALA A 294 8.28 -10.27 15.11
C ALA A 294 9.63 -10.43 14.39
N ALA A 295 10.71 -9.87 14.95
CA ALA A 295 12.06 -9.98 14.41
C ALA A 295 12.56 -11.44 14.42
N HIS A 296 12.29 -12.19 15.49
CA HIS A 296 12.64 -13.60 15.59
C HIS A 296 11.87 -14.44 14.55
N LEU A 297 10.57 -14.18 14.35
CA LEU A 297 9.79 -14.86 13.30
C LEU A 297 10.39 -14.62 11.91
N LEU A 298 10.79 -13.38 11.62
CA LEU A 298 11.44 -13.02 10.36
C LEU A 298 12.79 -13.74 10.19
N ALA A 299 13.64 -13.70 11.23
CA ALA A 299 14.96 -14.33 11.21
C ALA A 299 14.90 -15.87 11.15
N SER A 300 13.86 -16.48 11.72
CA SER A 300 13.71 -17.94 11.77
C SER A 300 13.43 -18.59 10.41
N GLY A 301 13.23 -17.80 9.35
CA GLY A 301 13.01 -18.31 8.00
C GLY A 301 11.67 -19.04 7.80
N LYS A 302 10.87 -19.23 8.85
CA LYS A 302 9.60 -19.97 8.80
C LYS A 302 8.51 -19.25 8.02
N ALA A 303 8.68 -17.95 7.75
CA ALA A 303 7.79 -17.18 6.88
C ALA A 303 8.01 -17.49 5.38
N TYR A 304 9.20 -17.91 4.96
CA TYR A 304 9.55 -18.12 3.54
C TYR A 304 8.85 -19.30 2.88
N ALA A 305 8.21 -20.19 3.65
CA ALA A 305 7.58 -21.39 3.11
C ALA A 305 6.19 -21.13 2.47
N GLY A 306 5.58 -19.96 2.70
CA GLY A 306 4.22 -19.64 2.23
C GLY A 306 4.12 -19.25 0.76
N GLY A 307 4.95 -18.31 0.30
CA GLY A 307 4.75 -17.67 -1.02
C GLY A 307 5.24 -18.47 -2.23
N LEU A 308 6.27 -19.30 -2.08
CA LEU A 308 6.85 -20.06 -3.20
C LEU A 308 5.96 -21.22 -3.68
N GLY A 309 5.09 -21.74 -2.80
CA GLY A 309 4.12 -22.78 -3.16
C GLY A 309 2.99 -22.25 -4.05
N GLU A 310 2.52 -21.04 -3.79
CA GLU A 310 1.35 -20.45 -4.46
C GLU A 310 1.69 -19.86 -5.83
N VAL A 311 2.88 -19.25 -5.97
CA VAL A 311 3.39 -18.80 -7.28
C VAL A 311 3.67 -19.99 -8.21
N ARG A 312 4.12 -21.13 -7.66
CA ARG A 312 4.36 -22.36 -8.45
C ARG A 312 3.05 -23.05 -8.86
N ALA A 313 1.96 -22.87 -8.10
CA ALA A 313 0.64 -23.40 -8.43
C ALA A 313 -0.06 -22.61 -9.56
N HIS A 314 0.29 -21.34 -9.77
CA HIS A 314 -0.21 -20.54 -10.88
C HIS A 314 0.66 -20.58 -12.14
N SER A 315 1.85 -21.20 -12.09
CA SER A 315 2.76 -21.36 -13.23
C SER A 315 2.70 -22.74 -13.90
N LEU A 316 1.79 -23.61 -13.47
CA LEU A 316 1.47 -24.93 -14.05
C LEU A 316 0.03 -24.91 -14.57
#